data_AF-A0A6P0TIL0-F1
#
_entry.id   AF-A0A6P0TIL0-F1
#
_cell.length_a   1.000
_cell.length_b   1.000
_cell.length_c   1.000
_cell.angle_alpha   90.00
_cell.angle_beta   90.00
_cell.angle_gamma   90.00
#
_symmetry.space_group_name_H-M   'P 1'
#
loop_
_entity.id
_entity.type
_entity.pdbx_description
1 polymer ?
#
loop_
_entity_poly.entity_id
_entity_poly.type
_entity_poly.pdbx_seq_one_letter_code
_entity_poly.pdbx_strand_id
1 'polypeptide(L)'
;MALTQLQDWRRLAAITLADIIPRIANPQLTTLDGSVDDLLRKLVNQPPRPVGRAPYVGLFGDNSVSELRRQAANVVRRFLPELSAPDLVPLDEDADRLIREIRGFSTTRPTGVLAYEGLYGYTVLRVSQAQIQQFRRQAGERLEQLITGIDSEVPTPADNLADALVRALAQPPLPPRPSNRPPYAGLFVLPNTVPFRELRRRGADTLNLFVRLINDTQLGPKDAVVDAILRQITNLLDFGGRDVLGDRPANRLPYAGLFPPDPCSGNNPDPNLLSRNFTLFEMIRSETADRLGLNNTPNAQEIANLRRLACNLLQPARDALGPLRITSGFRSTALNRAVGGVPNSDHRFGYAADVIPVNVGTRAFAEWVVRNAQFDQIILEFGTLQNPSWIHVSINPNNRRQILRADPNGIRPITL
;
A
#
# COMPACT_ATOMS: atom_id res chain seq x y z
N MET A 1 -26.14 -9.48 6.59
CA MET A 1 -25.46 -8.33 5.95
C MET A 1 -24.54 -7.72 6.99
N ALA A 2 -23.22 -7.75 6.76
CA ALA A 2 -22.27 -7.14 7.68
C ALA A 2 -22.48 -5.62 7.68
N LEU A 3 -22.72 -5.04 8.85
CA LEU A 3 -22.69 -3.59 9.02
C LEU A 3 -21.31 -3.08 8.58
N THR A 4 -21.29 -2.02 7.76
CA THR A 4 -20.05 -1.43 7.27
C THR A 4 -19.28 -0.81 8.45
N GLN A 5 -17.95 -0.76 8.37
CA GLN A 5 -17.08 -0.14 9.40
C GLN A 5 -17.53 1.27 9.79
N LEU A 6 -18.00 2.06 8.82
CA LEU A 6 -18.55 3.40 9.06
C LEU A 6 -19.79 3.37 9.97
N GLN A 7 -20.65 2.37 9.82
CA GLN A 7 -21.84 2.23 10.64
C GLN A 7 -21.50 1.82 12.09
N ASP A 8 -20.41 1.08 12.28
CA ASP A 8 -19.85 0.82 13.61
C ASP A 8 -19.29 2.10 14.25
N TRP A 9 -18.55 2.91 13.48
CA TRP A 9 -18.06 4.20 13.94
C TRP A 9 -19.19 5.16 14.32
N ARG A 10 -20.26 5.26 13.53
CA ARG A 10 -21.46 6.06 13.88
C ARG A 10 -22.08 5.62 15.20
N ARG A 11 -22.18 4.31 15.44
CA ARG A 11 -22.68 3.76 16.72
C ARG A 11 -21.77 4.11 17.89
N LEU A 12 -20.45 3.95 17.76
CA LEU A 12 -19.48 4.29 18.80
C LEU A 12 -19.45 5.80 19.09
N ALA A 13 -19.57 6.63 18.04
CA ALA A 13 -19.71 8.08 18.15
C ALA A 13 -20.95 8.47 18.94
N ALA A 14 -22.09 7.86 18.62
CA ALA A 14 -23.36 8.11 19.30
C ALA A 14 -23.29 7.75 20.78
N ILE A 15 -22.71 6.60 21.12
CA ILE A 15 -22.47 6.17 22.51
C ILE A 15 -21.53 7.15 23.22
N THR A 16 -20.44 7.54 22.57
CA THR A 16 -19.44 8.45 23.14
C THR A 16 -20.05 9.81 23.45
N LEU A 17 -20.75 10.41 22.49
CA LEU A 17 -21.41 11.70 22.66
C LEU A 17 -22.48 11.65 23.74
N ALA A 18 -23.28 10.57 23.77
CA ALA A 18 -24.29 10.39 24.81
C ALA A 18 -23.70 10.32 26.23
N ASP A 19 -22.47 9.82 26.36
CA ASP A 19 -21.76 9.77 27.64
C ASP A 19 -21.13 11.11 28.04
N ILE A 20 -20.54 11.84 27.09
CA ILE A 20 -19.73 13.03 27.40
C ILE A 20 -20.54 14.33 27.41
N ILE A 21 -21.62 14.46 26.63
CA ILE A 21 -22.44 15.68 26.61
C ILE A 21 -23.02 16.01 28.00
N PRO A 22 -23.60 15.05 28.76
CA PRO A 22 -24.10 15.34 30.11
C PRO A 22 -23.00 15.74 31.11
N ARG A 23 -21.73 15.44 30.80
CA ARG A 23 -20.55 15.67 31.66
C ARG A 23 -19.79 16.95 31.34
N ILE A 24 -20.28 17.80 30.42
CA ILE A 24 -19.70 19.13 30.19
C ILE A 24 -19.66 19.87 31.53
N ALA A 25 -18.45 20.25 31.97
CA ALA A 25 -18.19 20.61 33.35
C ALA A 25 -18.89 21.90 33.81
N ASN A 26 -19.08 22.87 32.91
CA ASN A 26 -19.69 24.16 33.26
C ASN A 26 -21.20 23.98 33.50
N PRO A 27 -21.75 24.39 34.66
CA PRO A 27 -23.18 24.26 34.96
C PRO A 27 -24.08 25.19 34.13
N GLN A 28 -23.51 26.20 33.46
CA GLN A 28 -24.19 27.10 32.55
C GLN A 28 -23.99 26.68 31.09
N LEU A 29 -24.82 27.22 30.18
CA LEU A 29 -24.66 27.01 28.74
C LEU A 29 -23.34 27.63 28.24
N THR A 30 -22.65 26.90 27.38
CA THR A 30 -21.34 27.26 26.84
C THR A 30 -21.33 27.25 25.31
N THR A 31 -20.18 27.59 24.71
CA THR A 31 -19.94 27.40 23.28
C THR A 31 -20.04 25.94 22.86
N LEU A 32 -19.61 24.99 23.71
CA LEU A 32 -19.77 23.55 23.45
C LEU A 32 -21.25 23.16 23.35
N ASP A 33 -22.12 23.72 24.19
CA ASP A 33 -23.57 23.50 24.09
C ASP A 33 -24.11 24.05 22.76
N GLY A 34 -23.53 25.14 22.24
CA GLY A 34 -23.81 25.63 20.89
C GLY A 34 -23.42 24.64 19.79
N SER A 35 -22.20 24.06 19.87
CA SER A 35 -21.76 23.01 18.94
C SER A 35 -22.66 21.77 19.00
N VAL A 36 -23.12 21.39 20.19
CA VAL A 36 -24.10 20.29 20.37
C VAL A 36 -25.42 20.64 19.67
N ASP A 37 -25.99 21.82 19.92
CA ASP A 37 -27.25 22.27 19.29
C ASP A 37 -27.15 22.26 17.75
N ASP A 38 -26.05 22.77 17.20
CA ASP A 38 -25.84 22.80 15.75
C ASP A 38 -25.82 21.38 15.14
N LEU A 39 -25.21 20.40 15.83
CA LEU A 39 -25.26 19.00 15.43
C LEU A 39 -26.68 18.42 15.54
N LEU A 40 -27.38 18.68 16.65
CA LEU A 40 -28.76 18.21 16.86
C LEU A 40 -29.68 18.67 15.74
N ARG A 41 -29.64 19.97 15.41
CA ARG A 41 -30.48 20.54 14.37
C ARG A 41 -30.26 19.86 13.03
N LYS A 42 -29.00 19.63 12.66
CA LYS A 42 -28.68 18.91 11.42
C LYS A 42 -29.16 17.45 11.46
N LEU A 43 -29.02 16.75 12.58
CA LEU A 43 -29.47 15.36 12.75
C LEU A 43 -30.99 15.21 12.62
N VAL A 44 -31.76 16.16 13.14
CA VAL A 44 -33.24 16.13 13.08
C VAL A 44 -33.83 17.01 11.98
N ASN A 45 -33.00 17.44 11.01
CA ASN A 45 -33.40 18.27 9.87
C ASN A 45 -34.15 19.57 10.25
N GLN A 46 -33.66 20.25 11.29
CA GLN A 46 -34.14 21.56 11.74
C GLN A 46 -33.30 22.70 11.15
N PRO A 47 -33.87 23.91 10.97
CA PRO A 47 -33.11 25.08 10.55
C PRO A 47 -31.95 25.39 11.52
N PRO A 48 -30.84 25.99 11.02
CA PRO A 48 -29.73 26.43 11.88
C PRO A 48 -30.19 27.32 13.02
N ARG A 49 -29.49 27.26 14.15
CA ARG A 49 -29.77 28.12 15.30
C ARG A 49 -29.61 29.59 14.88
N PRO A 50 -30.63 30.46 15.11
CA PRO A 50 -30.52 31.88 14.83
C PRO A 50 -29.36 32.53 15.60
N VAL A 51 -28.73 33.52 14.97
CA VAL A 51 -27.64 34.30 15.59
C VAL A 51 -28.11 34.93 16.91
N GLY A 52 -27.31 34.77 17.97
CA GLY A 52 -27.62 35.31 19.30
C GLY A 52 -28.62 34.50 20.13
N ARG A 53 -29.26 33.46 19.58
CA ARG A 53 -30.15 32.58 20.35
C ARG A 53 -29.32 31.62 21.23
N ALA A 54 -29.71 31.45 22.49
CA ALA A 54 -29.07 30.49 23.39
C ALA A 54 -29.21 29.03 22.88
N PRO A 55 -28.24 28.14 23.16
CA PRO A 55 -28.34 26.73 22.80
C PRO A 55 -29.62 26.06 23.28
N TYR A 56 -30.11 25.09 22.51
CA TYR A 56 -31.27 24.23 22.77
C TYR A 56 -32.65 24.91 22.70
N VAL A 57 -32.72 26.25 22.61
CA VAL A 57 -33.97 26.99 22.50
C VAL A 57 -34.73 26.62 21.23
N GLY A 58 -35.95 26.12 21.38
CA GLY A 58 -36.81 25.65 20.30
C GLY A 58 -36.54 24.21 19.84
N LEU A 59 -35.60 23.49 20.48
CA LEU A 59 -35.49 22.04 20.36
C LEU A 59 -36.14 21.32 21.53
N PHE A 60 -35.92 21.87 22.73
CA PHE A 60 -36.42 21.34 23.99
C PHE A 60 -37.22 22.42 24.72
N GLY A 61 -38.08 22.00 25.65
CA GLY A 61 -38.79 22.93 26.53
C GLY A 61 -37.87 23.58 27.58
N ASP A 62 -38.42 24.48 28.37
CA ASP A 62 -37.69 25.17 29.44
C ASP A 62 -37.28 24.18 30.55
N ASN A 63 -36.00 23.81 30.56
CA ASN A 63 -35.43 22.80 31.45
C ASN A 63 -34.08 23.28 32.01
N SER A 64 -33.64 22.63 33.10
CA SER A 64 -32.27 22.86 33.62
C SER A 64 -31.21 22.48 32.58
N VAL A 65 -30.03 23.11 32.62
CA VAL A 65 -28.91 22.80 31.71
C VAL A 65 -28.54 21.32 31.73
N SER A 66 -28.58 20.69 32.91
CA SER A 66 -28.33 19.25 33.07
C SER A 66 -29.35 18.38 32.33
N GLU A 67 -30.63 18.77 32.36
CA GLU A 67 -31.71 18.07 31.66
C GLU A 67 -31.64 18.31 30.15
N LEU A 68 -31.35 19.54 29.71
CA LEU A 68 -31.13 19.87 28.30
C LEU A 68 -29.99 19.02 27.69
N ARG A 69 -28.87 18.87 28.40
CA ARG A 69 -27.75 18.02 27.97
C ARG A 69 -28.10 16.54 27.92
N ARG A 70 -28.91 16.03 28.86
CA ARG A 70 -29.42 14.64 28.80
C ARG A 70 -30.33 14.42 27.59
N GLN A 71 -31.22 15.36 27.30
CA GLN A 71 -32.11 15.29 26.14
C GLN A 71 -31.32 15.36 24.83
N ALA A 72 -30.33 16.27 24.75
CA ALA A 72 -29.38 16.33 23.64
C ALA A 72 -28.65 15.00 23.42
N ALA A 73 -28.09 14.42 24.48
CA ALA A 73 -27.42 13.12 24.45
C ALA A 73 -28.34 12.00 23.89
N ASN A 74 -29.61 11.98 24.30
CA ASN A 74 -30.59 11.00 23.81
C ASN A 74 -30.91 11.16 22.32
N VAL A 75 -31.01 12.40 21.83
CA VAL A 75 -31.23 12.68 20.40
C VAL A 75 -30.03 12.19 19.58
N VAL A 76 -28.79 12.52 19.97
CA VAL A 76 -27.59 12.04 19.27
C VAL A 76 -27.52 10.50 19.28
N ARG A 77 -27.78 9.88 20.44
CA ARG A 77 -27.78 8.41 20.58
C ARG A 77 -28.74 7.72 19.63
N ARG A 78 -29.89 8.35 19.36
CA ARG A 78 -30.93 7.83 18.47
C ARG A 78 -30.59 8.05 17.00
N PHE A 79 -30.32 9.29 16.60
CA PHE A 79 -30.30 9.67 15.19
C PHE A 79 -28.95 9.50 14.50
N LEU A 80 -27.81 9.62 15.21
CA LEU A 80 -26.50 9.47 14.57
C LEU A 80 -26.28 8.05 13.97
N PRO A 81 -26.72 6.96 14.62
CA PRO A 81 -26.71 5.63 14.02
C PRO A 81 -27.76 5.41 12.92
N GLU A 82 -28.72 6.30 12.73
CA GLU A 82 -29.75 6.15 11.68
C GLU A 82 -29.28 6.71 10.31
N LEU A 83 -28.12 7.38 10.27
CA LEU A 83 -27.51 7.83 9.02
C LEU A 83 -27.22 6.61 8.13
N SER A 84 -27.94 6.50 7.01
CA SER A 84 -27.88 5.37 6.08
C SER A 84 -26.96 5.59 4.88
N ALA A 85 -26.32 6.77 4.80
CA ALA A 85 -25.41 7.09 3.71
C ALA A 85 -24.23 6.08 3.68
N PRO A 86 -23.90 5.52 2.50
CA PRO A 86 -22.85 4.51 2.37
C PRO A 86 -21.44 5.08 2.62
N ASP A 87 -21.28 6.38 2.41
CA ASP A 87 -20.04 7.13 2.60
C ASP A 87 -20.18 8.15 3.75
N LEU A 88 -19.04 8.76 4.10
CA LEU A 88 -19.01 9.87 5.06
C LEU A 88 -19.82 11.05 4.56
N VAL A 89 -20.60 11.63 5.47
CA VAL A 89 -21.38 12.85 5.23
C VAL A 89 -20.92 13.98 6.15
N PRO A 90 -21.25 15.26 5.87
CA PRO A 90 -20.88 16.38 6.75
C PRO A 90 -21.29 16.22 8.22
N LEU A 91 -22.35 15.46 8.50
CA LEU A 91 -22.77 15.12 9.86
C LEU A 91 -21.75 14.23 10.60
N ASP A 92 -21.05 13.33 9.89
CA ASP A 92 -19.99 12.52 10.47
C ASP A 92 -18.79 13.38 10.88
N GLU A 93 -18.47 14.36 10.04
CA GLU A 93 -17.44 15.37 10.29
C GLU A 93 -17.75 16.22 11.51
N ASP A 94 -18.99 16.68 11.62
CA ASP A 94 -19.46 17.48 12.75
C ASP A 94 -19.45 16.67 14.05
N ALA A 95 -19.84 15.40 14.02
CA ALA A 95 -19.83 14.52 15.19
C ALA A 95 -18.40 14.19 15.66
N ASP A 96 -17.48 13.83 14.75
CA ASP A 96 -16.05 13.63 15.08
C ASP A 96 -15.44 14.90 15.68
N ARG A 97 -15.69 16.06 15.07
CA ARG A 97 -15.22 17.35 15.57
C ARG A 97 -15.76 17.63 16.97
N LEU A 98 -17.04 17.42 17.22
CA LEU A 98 -17.66 17.63 18.55
C LEU A 98 -17.04 16.72 19.62
N ILE A 99 -16.79 15.44 19.31
CA ILE A 99 -16.11 14.53 20.25
C ILE A 99 -14.72 15.06 20.60
N ARG A 100 -13.98 15.54 19.61
CA ARG A 100 -12.64 16.12 19.80
C ARG A 100 -12.69 17.38 20.64
N GLU A 101 -13.60 18.30 20.33
CA GLU A 101 -13.82 19.56 21.08
C GLU A 101 -14.10 19.28 22.56
N ILE A 102 -15.09 18.42 22.87
CA ILE A 102 -15.46 18.11 24.26
C ILE A 102 -14.30 17.43 25.02
N ARG A 103 -13.51 16.60 24.33
CA ARG A 103 -12.36 15.89 24.93
C ARG A 103 -11.07 16.72 24.98
N GLY A 104 -11.06 17.94 24.43
CA GLY A 104 -9.86 18.78 24.38
C GLY A 104 -8.79 18.30 23.39
N PHE A 105 -9.18 17.54 22.36
CA PHE A 105 -8.29 17.13 21.27
C PHE A 105 -8.23 18.19 20.17
N SER A 106 -7.18 18.13 19.34
CA SER A 106 -7.13 18.89 18.09
C SER A 106 -8.37 18.58 17.24
N THR A 107 -9.08 19.64 16.82
CA THR A 107 -10.26 19.58 15.95
C THR A 107 -9.90 19.36 14.48
N THR A 108 -8.66 19.65 14.10
CA THR A 108 -8.09 19.27 12.80
C THR A 108 -7.46 17.89 12.88
N ARG A 109 -7.73 17.06 11.87
CA ARG A 109 -7.14 15.72 11.72
C ARG A 109 -5.90 15.75 10.83
N PRO A 110 -4.96 14.81 10.97
CA PRO A 110 -3.92 14.61 9.97
C PRO A 110 -4.53 14.30 8.60
N THR A 111 -3.85 14.72 7.54
CA THR A 111 -4.23 14.43 6.15
C THR A 111 -4.48 12.94 5.95
N GLY A 112 -5.61 12.58 5.34
CA GLY A 112 -5.96 11.19 5.05
C GLY A 112 -6.66 10.41 6.16
N VAL A 113 -6.66 10.97 7.37
CA VAL A 113 -7.39 10.37 8.49
C VAL A 113 -8.85 10.79 8.39
N LEU A 114 -9.70 9.79 8.18
CA LEU A 114 -11.13 9.98 8.05
C LEU A 114 -11.75 10.37 9.40
N ALA A 115 -12.96 10.94 9.36
CA ALA A 115 -13.76 11.11 10.56
C ALA A 115 -13.88 9.78 11.31
N TYR A 116 -13.80 9.84 12.64
CA TYR A 116 -13.82 8.72 13.57
C TYR A 116 -12.59 7.79 13.58
N GLU A 117 -11.85 7.69 12.49
CA GLU A 117 -10.74 6.72 12.36
C GLU A 117 -9.66 6.92 13.42
N GLY A 118 -9.29 8.18 13.69
CA GLY A 118 -8.34 8.51 14.76
C GLY A 118 -8.91 8.43 16.19
N LEU A 119 -10.24 8.30 16.35
CA LEU A 119 -10.92 8.21 17.65
C LEU A 119 -11.20 6.76 18.07
N TYR A 120 -11.63 5.93 17.11
CA TYR A 120 -12.05 4.54 17.37
C TYR A 120 -11.10 3.50 16.79
N GLY A 121 -10.19 3.91 15.91
CA GLY A 121 -9.10 3.07 15.44
C GLY A 121 -9.51 1.89 14.57
N TYR A 122 -8.46 1.29 14.00
CA TYR A 122 -8.28 0.04 13.26
C TYR A 122 -9.41 -0.53 12.41
N THR A 123 -9.02 -1.06 11.26
CA THR A 123 -10.00 -1.75 10.44
C THR A 123 -10.38 -3.11 11.03
N VAL A 124 -11.68 -3.32 11.24
CA VAL A 124 -12.25 -4.56 11.78
C VAL A 124 -12.15 -5.73 10.78
N LEU A 125 -11.84 -5.44 9.50
CA LEU A 125 -11.60 -6.46 8.49
C LEU A 125 -10.31 -7.23 8.79
N ARG A 126 -10.40 -8.56 8.80
CA ARG A 126 -9.25 -9.44 9.02
C ARG A 126 -8.31 -9.40 7.82
N VAL A 127 -7.24 -8.64 7.93
CA VAL A 127 -6.10 -8.65 7.01
C VAL A 127 -4.97 -9.45 7.64
N SER A 128 -4.30 -10.33 6.89
CA SER A 128 -3.18 -11.12 7.42
C SER A 128 -1.96 -10.24 7.70
N GLN A 129 -1.10 -10.63 8.66
CA GLN A 129 0.15 -9.90 8.93
C GLN A 129 1.04 -9.78 7.70
N ALA A 130 1.13 -10.85 6.90
CA ALA A 130 1.90 -10.87 5.67
C ALA A 130 1.38 -9.81 4.67
N GLN A 131 0.06 -9.69 4.52
CA GLN A 131 -0.55 -8.69 3.64
C GLN A 131 -0.36 -7.26 4.16
N ILE A 132 -0.43 -7.04 5.48
CA ILE A 132 -0.16 -5.73 6.09
C ILE A 132 1.30 -5.31 5.83
N GLN A 133 2.26 -6.19 6.13
CA GLN A 133 3.68 -5.94 5.89
C GLN A 133 3.97 -5.69 4.40
N GLN A 134 3.25 -6.39 3.53
CA GLN A 134 3.31 -6.18 2.10
C GLN A 134 2.81 -4.80 1.68
N PHE A 135 1.65 -4.37 2.15
CA PHE A 135 1.14 -3.03 1.81
C PHE A 135 2.11 -1.95 2.27
N ARG A 136 2.64 -2.06 3.49
CA ARG A 136 3.65 -1.12 4.02
C ARG A 136 4.92 -1.12 3.18
N ARG A 137 5.42 -2.30 2.79
CA ARG A 137 6.58 -2.41 1.88
C ARG A 137 6.32 -1.73 0.54
N GLN A 138 5.19 -2.02 -0.10
CA GLN A 138 4.83 -1.44 -1.40
C GLN A 138 4.65 0.08 -1.31
N ALA A 139 4.03 0.59 -0.23
CA ALA A 139 3.89 2.01 0.01
C ALA A 139 5.23 2.71 0.21
N GLY A 140 6.13 2.12 1.01
CA GLY A 140 7.47 2.63 1.19
C GLY A 140 8.27 2.69 -0.13
N GLU A 141 8.27 1.60 -0.89
CA GLU A 141 8.96 1.52 -2.20
C GLU A 141 8.41 2.54 -3.19
N ARG A 142 7.08 2.67 -3.24
CA ARG A 142 6.42 3.60 -4.17
C ARG A 142 6.72 5.05 -3.81
N LEU A 143 6.66 5.41 -2.53
CA LEU A 143 7.05 6.74 -2.07
C LEU A 143 8.51 7.05 -2.42
N GLU A 144 9.42 6.10 -2.17
CA GLU A 144 10.83 6.27 -2.51
C GLU A 144 11.04 6.50 -4.00
N GLN A 145 10.44 5.67 -4.85
CA GLN A 145 10.52 5.81 -6.31
C GLN A 145 9.97 7.14 -6.80
N LEU A 146 8.79 7.54 -6.31
CA LEU A 146 8.15 8.80 -6.70
C LEU A 146 9.01 10.00 -6.31
N ILE A 147 9.52 10.02 -5.09
CA ILE A 147 10.28 11.15 -4.55
C ILE A 147 11.67 11.22 -5.20
N THR A 148 12.39 10.10 -5.31
CA THR A 148 13.71 10.08 -5.96
C THR A 148 13.64 10.38 -7.46
N GLY A 149 12.51 10.09 -8.11
CA GLY A 149 12.25 10.39 -9.52
C GLY A 149 11.90 11.86 -9.83
N ILE A 150 11.79 12.74 -8.83
CA ILE A 150 11.51 14.17 -9.06
C ILE A 150 12.71 14.84 -9.74
N ASP A 151 12.53 15.20 -11.02
CA ASP A 151 13.54 15.91 -11.81
C ASP A 151 13.48 17.43 -11.56
N SER A 152 13.80 17.84 -10.33
CA SER A 152 13.91 19.25 -9.93
C SER A 152 15.07 19.45 -8.95
N GLU A 153 15.90 20.45 -9.19
CA GLU A 153 16.98 20.84 -8.28
C GLU A 153 16.51 21.67 -7.08
N VAL A 154 15.26 22.13 -7.10
CA VAL A 154 14.64 22.94 -6.03
C VAL A 154 13.44 22.21 -5.39
N PRO A 155 13.02 22.60 -4.18
CA PRO A 155 11.88 22.00 -3.50
C PRO A 155 10.56 22.09 -4.28
N THR A 156 9.75 21.03 -4.20
CA THR A 156 8.43 20.91 -4.83
C THR A 156 7.33 20.72 -3.78
N PRO A 157 6.03 20.84 -4.15
CA PRO A 157 4.93 20.48 -3.25
C PRO A 157 4.99 19.02 -2.76
N ALA A 158 5.48 18.09 -3.58
CA ALA A 158 5.66 16.69 -3.19
C ALA A 158 6.74 16.55 -2.09
N ASP A 159 7.81 17.33 -2.16
CA ASP A 159 8.85 17.38 -1.11
C ASP A 159 8.27 17.86 0.23
N ASN A 160 7.34 18.82 0.22
CA ASN A 160 6.66 19.29 1.44
C ASN A 160 5.81 18.19 2.10
N LEU A 161 5.06 17.43 1.30
CA LEU A 161 4.26 16.31 1.80
C LEU A 161 5.14 15.19 2.36
N ALA A 162 6.23 14.88 1.66
CA ALA A 162 7.20 13.88 2.10
C ALA A 162 7.87 14.27 3.43
N ASP A 163 8.33 15.52 3.60
CA ASP A 163 8.89 16.01 4.87
C ASP A 163 7.88 15.90 6.02
N ALA A 164 6.62 16.31 5.77
CA ALA A 164 5.56 16.20 6.76
C ALA A 164 5.32 14.74 7.18
N LEU A 165 5.35 13.80 6.23
CA LEU A 165 5.20 12.38 6.52
C LEU A 165 6.38 11.83 7.33
N VAL A 166 7.63 12.20 7.00
CA VAL A 166 8.81 11.77 7.79
C VAL A 166 8.65 12.21 9.24
N ARG A 167 8.27 13.46 9.47
CA ARG A 167 8.08 14.01 10.82
C ARG A 167 6.95 13.33 11.57
N ALA A 168 5.85 13.03 10.88
CA ALA A 168 4.70 12.34 11.46
C ALA A 168 4.99 10.88 11.85
N LEU A 169 5.83 10.19 11.08
CA LEU A 169 6.19 8.78 11.33
C LEU A 169 7.40 8.60 12.26
N ALA A 170 8.15 9.66 12.55
CA ALA A 170 9.26 9.62 13.48
C ALA A 170 8.82 9.13 14.87
N GLN A 171 9.73 8.49 15.60
CA GLN A 171 9.47 8.02 16.97
C GLN A 171 10.52 8.61 17.93
N PRO A 172 10.13 9.55 18.83
CA PRO A 172 8.81 10.20 18.90
C PRO A 172 8.52 11.10 17.68
N PRO A 173 7.24 11.44 17.40
CA PRO A 173 6.89 12.33 16.28
C PRO A 173 7.60 13.68 16.40
N LEU A 174 8.08 14.19 15.27
CA LEU A 174 8.75 15.49 15.22
C LEU A 174 7.73 16.62 15.04
N PRO A 175 8.00 17.82 15.57
CA PRO A 175 7.12 18.96 15.35
C PRO A 175 7.04 19.30 13.84
N PRO A 176 5.91 19.89 13.39
CA PRO A 176 5.77 20.38 12.02
C PRO A 176 6.94 21.28 11.61
N ARG A 177 7.35 21.17 10.35
CA ARG A 177 8.39 22.03 9.80
C ARG A 177 7.95 23.51 9.86
N PRO A 178 8.79 24.43 10.38
CA PRO A 178 8.54 25.86 10.24
C PRO A 178 8.40 26.26 8.77
N SER A 179 7.41 27.09 8.45
CA SER A 179 7.08 27.47 7.05
C SER A 179 8.25 28.13 6.31
N ASN A 180 9.16 28.79 7.03
CA ASN A 180 10.34 29.47 6.50
C ASN A 180 11.55 28.56 6.22
N ARG A 181 11.46 27.24 6.47
CA ARG A 181 12.55 26.28 6.19
C ARG A 181 12.23 25.44 4.94
N PRO A 182 13.20 25.07 4.11
CA PRO A 182 12.94 24.13 3.01
C PRO A 182 12.61 22.73 3.54
N PRO A 183 11.94 21.87 2.77
CA PRO A 183 11.75 20.46 3.09
C PRO A 183 13.04 19.77 3.49
N TYR A 184 12.94 18.80 4.41
CA TYR A 184 14.03 18.00 4.96
C TYR A 184 15.02 18.75 5.85
N ALA A 185 14.88 20.08 5.98
CA ALA A 185 15.75 20.88 6.84
C ALA A 185 15.66 20.44 8.31
N GLY A 186 16.82 20.13 8.89
CA GLY A 186 16.95 19.69 10.28
C GLY A 186 16.54 18.23 10.53
N LEU A 187 16.19 17.46 9.50
CA LEU A 187 16.00 16.01 9.63
C LEU A 187 17.34 15.26 9.62
N PHE A 188 18.34 15.81 8.93
CA PHE A 188 19.66 15.21 8.76
C PHE A 188 20.75 16.19 9.17
N VAL A 189 21.80 15.69 9.82
CA VAL A 189 22.99 16.47 10.15
C VAL A 189 23.96 16.36 8.97
N LEU A 190 23.93 17.34 8.06
CA LEU A 190 24.75 17.37 6.85
C LEU A 190 25.38 18.76 6.65
N PRO A 191 26.50 18.86 5.91
CA PRO A 191 27.04 20.15 5.50
C PRO A 191 26.04 20.97 4.65
N ASN A 192 26.04 22.29 4.80
CA ASN A 192 25.17 23.19 4.04
C ASN A 192 25.45 23.22 2.52
N THR A 193 26.52 22.56 2.07
CA THR A 193 26.90 22.44 0.66
C THR A 193 26.25 21.25 -0.05
N VAL A 194 25.54 20.39 0.68
CA VAL A 194 24.90 19.21 0.10
C VAL A 194 23.76 19.64 -0.85
N PRO A 195 23.75 19.16 -2.11
CA PRO A 195 22.68 19.47 -3.05
C PRO A 195 21.31 19.02 -2.54
N PHE A 196 20.26 19.77 -2.87
CA PHE A 196 18.89 19.44 -2.43
C PHE A 196 18.45 18.03 -2.86
N ARG A 197 18.87 17.56 -4.04
CA ARG A 197 18.61 16.21 -4.53
C ARG A 197 19.10 15.11 -3.56
N GLU A 198 20.21 15.33 -2.85
CA GLU A 198 20.71 14.37 -1.86
C GLU A 198 19.90 14.42 -0.54
N LEU A 199 19.42 15.59 -0.13
CA LEU A 199 18.46 15.71 0.98
C LEU A 199 17.16 14.97 0.66
N ARG A 200 16.65 15.15 -0.57
CA ARG A 200 15.47 14.46 -1.08
C ARG A 200 15.66 12.94 -1.07
N ARG A 201 16.79 12.46 -1.59
CA ARG A 201 17.12 11.02 -1.60
C ARG A 201 17.10 10.44 -0.19
N ARG A 202 17.73 11.10 0.79
CA ARG A 202 17.71 10.66 2.20
C ARG A 202 16.31 10.70 2.82
N GLY A 203 15.51 11.72 2.48
CA GLY A 203 14.10 11.81 2.85
C GLY A 203 13.29 10.61 2.34
N ALA A 204 13.50 10.25 1.07
CA ALA A 204 12.88 9.10 0.42
C ALA A 204 13.31 7.77 1.08
N ASP A 205 14.60 7.54 1.27
CA ASP A 205 15.17 6.36 1.94
C ASP A 205 14.56 6.22 3.36
N THR A 206 14.47 7.34 4.09
CA THR A 206 13.90 7.39 5.45
C THR A 206 12.42 7.03 5.46
N LEU A 207 11.63 7.54 4.50
CA LEU A 207 10.21 7.19 4.38
C LEU A 207 10.01 5.71 4.10
N ASN A 208 10.77 5.13 3.17
CA ASN A 208 10.66 3.71 2.87
C ASN A 208 10.91 2.87 4.13
N LEU A 209 11.94 3.23 4.90
CA LEU A 209 12.23 2.57 6.18
C LEU A 209 11.10 2.77 7.20
N PHE A 210 10.67 4.01 7.44
CA PHE A 210 9.68 4.32 8.47
C PHE A 210 8.34 3.66 8.20
N VAL A 211 7.86 3.65 6.95
CA VAL A 211 6.61 2.98 6.58
C VAL A 211 6.71 1.47 6.82
N ARG A 212 7.84 0.84 6.48
CA ARG A 212 8.08 -0.60 6.74
C ARG A 212 8.16 -0.92 8.23
N LEU A 213 8.62 0.02 9.06
CA LEU A 213 8.77 -0.15 10.50
C LEU A 213 7.50 0.17 11.30
N ILE A 214 6.38 0.54 10.65
CA ILE A 214 5.08 0.57 11.32
C ILE A 214 4.79 -0.85 11.81
N ASN A 215 4.79 -1.05 13.13
CA ASN A 215 4.74 -2.35 13.79
C ASN A 215 3.36 -2.72 14.34
N ASP A 216 2.35 -1.87 14.12
CA ASP A 216 0.97 -2.14 14.50
C ASP A 216 0.48 -3.41 13.79
N THR A 217 -0.14 -4.33 14.52
CA THR A 217 -0.65 -5.61 13.99
C THR A 217 -1.90 -5.44 13.14
N GLN A 218 -2.43 -4.24 13.03
CA GLN A 218 -3.60 -3.89 12.22
C GLN A 218 -3.31 -2.62 11.43
N LEU A 219 -4.02 -2.43 10.31
CA LEU A 219 -3.99 -1.16 9.58
C LEU A 219 -4.69 -0.09 10.40
N GLY A 220 -3.99 1.02 10.68
CA GLY A 220 -4.44 2.07 11.57
C GLY A 220 -4.19 3.50 11.06
N PRO A 221 -4.30 4.51 11.93
CA PRO A 221 -4.17 5.92 11.53
C PRO A 221 -2.84 6.26 10.85
N LYS A 222 -1.72 5.64 11.26
CA LYS A 222 -0.42 5.83 10.58
C LYS A 222 -0.49 5.37 9.13
N ASP A 223 -1.08 4.20 8.88
CA ASP A 223 -1.26 3.68 7.52
C ASP A 223 -2.19 4.56 6.68
N ALA A 224 -3.25 5.13 7.27
CA ALA A 224 -4.15 6.06 6.61
C ALA A 224 -3.44 7.37 6.17
N VAL A 225 -2.56 7.91 7.02
CA VAL A 225 -1.75 9.08 6.68
C VAL A 225 -0.78 8.76 5.53
N VAL A 226 -0.13 7.60 5.56
CA VAL A 226 0.75 7.16 4.47
C VAL A 226 -0.02 7.02 3.16
N ASP A 227 -1.17 6.33 3.17
CA ASP A 227 -2.03 6.14 1.99
C ASP A 227 -2.39 7.48 1.34
N ALA A 228 -2.87 8.45 2.13
CA ALA A 228 -3.31 9.73 1.58
C ALA A 228 -2.15 10.59 1.05
N ILE A 229 -1.02 10.63 1.75
CA ILE A 229 0.16 11.34 1.24
C ILE A 229 0.68 10.69 -0.02
N LEU A 230 0.68 9.35 -0.10
CA LEU A 230 1.04 8.64 -1.32
C LEU A 230 0.12 8.99 -2.50
N ARG A 231 -1.20 9.05 -2.29
CA ARG A 231 -2.16 9.51 -3.31
C ARG A 231 -1.86 10.93 -3.80
N GLN A 232 -1.66 11.86 -2.86
CA GLN A 232 -1.38 13.26 -3.18
C GLN A 232 -0.06 13.43 -3.94
N ILE A 233 1.02 12.78 -3.48
CA ILE A 233 2.31 12.81 -4.18
C ILE A 233 2.17 12.20 -5.58
N THR A 234 1.46 11.07 -5.72
CA THR A 234 1.23 10.44 -7.03
C THR A 234 0.52 11.41 -7.98
N ASN A 235 -0.54 12.07 -7.53
CA ASN A 235 -1.29 13.04 -8.35
C ASN A 235 -0.46 14.28 -8.72
N LEU A 236 0.42 14.74 -7.82
CA LEU A 236 1.30 15.88 -8.10
C LEU A 236 2.38 15.55 -9.14
N LEU A 237 2.75 14.28 -9.28
CA LEU A 237 3.84 13.83 -10.14
C LEU A 237 3.37 13.09 -11.40
N ASP A 238 2.08 12.79 -11.55
CA ASP A 238 1.52 12.22 -12.77
C ASP A 238 1.30 13.32 -13.82
N PHE A 239 2.33 13.56 -14.64
CA PHE A 239 2.31 14.52 -15.76
C PHE A 239 1.47 14.04 -16.96
N GLY A 240 0.83 12.88 -16.89
CA GLY A 240 0.15 12.21 -18.03
C GLY A 240 -1.34 11.92 -17.85
N GLY A 241 -1.93 12.24 -16.69
CA GLY A 241 -3.38 12.27 -16.47
C GLY A 241 -4.12 10.95 -16.71
N ARG A 242 -3.46 9.80 -16.58
CA ARG A 242 -4.07 8.51 -16.95
C ARG A 242 -4.92 7.88 -15.85
N ASP A 243 -4.77 8.27 -14.58
CA ASP A 243 -5.69 7.93 -13.49
C ASP A 243 -5.41 8.81 -12.25
N VAL A 244 -6.18 9.90 -12.06
CA VAL A 244 -6.09 10.70 -10.83
C VAL A 244 -6.60 9.84 -9.65
N LEU A 245 -5.73 9.62 -8.66
CA LEU A 245 -6.11 8.91 -7.45
C LEU A 245 -6.99 9.82 -6.58
N GLY A 246 -8.29 9.54 -6.55
CA GLY A 246 -9.20 10.18 -5.59
C GLY A 246 -8.84 9.84 -4.13
N ASP A 247 -9.44 10.59 -3.21
CA ASP A 247 -9.35 10.31 -1.78
C ASP A 247 -9.78 8.86 -1.46
N ARG A 248 -9.22 8.30 -0.39
CA ARG A 248 -9.59 6.95 0.04
C ARG A 248 -11.06 6.94 0.50
N PRO A 249 -11.93 6.09 -0.09
CA PRO A 249 -13.29 5.91 0.38
C PRO A 249 -13.33 5.37 1.82
N ALA A 250 -14.34 5.77 2.59
CA ALA A 250 -14.46 5.39 4.01
C ALA A 250 -14.68 3.90 4.25
N ASN A 251 -15.17 3.17 3.24
CA ASN A 251 -15.34 1.73 3.27
C ASN A 251 -14.09 0.95 2.85
N ARG A 252 -12.97 1.63 2.53
CA ARG A 252 -11.73 1.00 2.10
C ARG A 252 -10.65 1.07 3.19
N LEU A 253 -9.95 -0.04 3.33
CA LEU A 253 -8.71 -0.15 4.10
C LEU A 253 -7.66 0.85 3.60
N PRO A 254 -6.77 1.35 4.47
CA PRO A 254 -5.52 1.95 4.00
C PRO A 254 -4.82 1.04 2.98
N TYR A 255 -4.26 1.64 1.93
CA TYR A 255 -3.60 1.02 0.77
C TYR A 255 -4.50 0.26 -0.22
N ALA A 256 -5.79 0.06 0.10
CA ALA A 256 -6.68 -0.66 -0.80
C ALA A 256 -6.90 0.10 -2.12
N GLY A 257 -6.62 -0.60 -3.22
CA GLY A 257 -6.70 -0.04 -4.58
C GLY A 257 -5.53 0.86 -4.97
N LEU A 258 -4.50 1.02 -4.12
CA LEU A 258 -3.25 1.70 -4.50
C LEU A 258 -2.26 0.77 -5.19
N PHE A 259 -2.28 -0.50 -4.80
CA PHE A 259 -1.41 -1.51 -5.36
C PHE A 259 -2.28 -2.61 -5.98
N PRO A 260 -1.94 -3.09 -7.18
CA PRO A 260 -2.55 -4.32 -7.67
C PRO A 260 -2.31 -5.41 -6.61
N PRO A 261 -3.32 -6.23 -6.30
CA PRO A 261 -3.14 -7.37 -5.42
C PRO A 261 -1.99 -8.22 -5.97
N ASP A 262 -1.06 -8.56 -5.09
CA ASP A 262 0.10 -9.34 -5.49
C ASP A 262 -0.35 -10.76 -5.81
N PRO A 263 -0.17 -11.24 -7.05
CA PRO A 263 -0.50 -12.61 -7.41
C PRO A 263 0.19 -13.64 -6.49
N CYS A 264 1.28 -13.25 -5.82
CA CYS A 264 2.03 -14.08 -4.89
C CYS A 264 1.40 -14.20 -3.50
N SER A 265 0.42 -13.37 -3.13
CA SER A 265 -0.23 -13.41 -1.82
C SER A 265 -1.43 -14.37 -1.74
N GLY A 266 -1.63 -15.23 -2.75
CA GLY A 266 -2.67 -16.26 -2.78
C GLY A 266 -4.05 -15.81 -3.24
N ASN A 267 -4.31 -14.50 -3.31
CA ASN A 267 -5.54 -13.90 -3.84
C ASN A 267 -5.22 -13.16 -5.13
N ASN A 268 -5.11 -13.89 -6.24
CA ASN A 268 -4.84 -13.32 -7.55
C ASN A 268 -6.15 -13.08 -8.31
N PRO A 269 -6.61 -11.84 -8.53
CA PRO A 269 -7.81 -11.57 -9.31
C PRO A 269 -7.59 -11.69 -10.82
N ASP A 270 -6.33 -11.69 -11.31
CA ASP A 270 -6.02 -11.79 -12.73
C ASP A 270 -5.25 -13.09 -13.04
N PRO A 271 -5.89 -14.11 -13.65
CA PRO A 271 -5.23 -15.37 -13.98
C PRO A 271 -4.04 -15.19 -14.95
N ASN A 272 -3.96 -14.08 -15.69
CA ASN A 272 -2.86 -13.79 -16.62
C ASN A 272 -1.64 -13.15 -15.96
N LEU A 273 -1.73 -12.72 -14.69
CA LEU A 273 -0.61 -12.16 -13.94
C LEU A 273 -0.02 -13.23 -13.01
N LEU A 274 1.28 -13.50 -13.12
CA LEU A 274 1.97 -14.52 -12.31
C LEU A 274 2.67 -13.91 -11.09
N SER A 275 3.16 -12.69 -11.21
CA SER A 275 3.60 -11.83 -10.11
C SER A 275 3.50 -10.36 -10.55
N ARG A 276 3.88 -9.40 -9.70
CA ARG A 276 3.83 -7.95 -10.01
C ARG A 276 4.39 -7.59 -11.39
N ASN A 277 5.46 -8.26 -11.84
CA ASN A 277 6.18 -7.91 -13.07
C ASN A 277 6.25 -9.02 -14.11
N PHE A 278 5.62 -10.17 -13.86
CA PHE A 278 5.68 -11.32 -14.77
C PHE A 278 4.27 -11.77 -15.14
N THR A 279 4.01 -11.89 -16.44
CA THR A 279 2.72 -12.33 -16.98
C THR A 279 2.79 -13.78 -17.46
N LEU A 280 1.64 -14.45 -17.54
CA LEU A 280 1.56 -15.77 -18.14
C LEU A 280 2.00 -15.74 -19.60
N PHE A 281 1.57 -14.72 -20.36
CA PHE A 281 1.92 -14.54 -21.77
C PHE A 281 3.43 -14.51 -21.99
N GLU A 282 4.15 -13.72 -21.18
CA GLU A 282 5.62 -13.67 -21.23
C GLU A 282 6.26 -15.04 -20.99
N MET A 283 5.70 -15.85 -20.08
CA MET A 283 6.22 -17.18 -19.75
C MET A 283 5.87 -18.27 -20.76
N ILE A 284 4.90 -18.05 -21.66
CA ILE A 284 4.48 -19.04 -22.66
C ILE A 284 4.85 -18.65 -24.09
N ARG A 285 5.32 -17.42 -24.32
CA ARG A 285 5.73 -16.95 -25.65
C ARG A 285 6.95 -17.72 -26.14
N SER A 286 6.92 -18.13 -27.42
CA SER A 286 8.08 -18.73 -28.09
C SER A 286 8.02 -18.48 -29.59
N GLU A 287 9.05 -17.83 -30.13
CA GLU A 287 9.16 -17.58 -31.58
C GLU A 287 9.18 -18.88 -32.39
N THR A 288 9.76 -19.96 -31.83
CA THR A 288 9.74 -21.28 -32.47
C THR A 288 8.32 -21.86 -32.50
N ALA A 289 7.53 -21.69 -31.44
CA ALA A 289 6.15 -22.12 -31.43
C ALA A 289 5.33 -21.34 -32.46
N ASP A 290 5.49 -20.01 -32.51
CA ASP A 290 4.81 -19.13 -33.45
C ASP A 290 5.15 -19.51 -34.91
N ARG A 291 6.43 -19.68 -35.21
CA ARG A 291 6.93 -20.05 -36.55
C ARG A 291 6.45 -21.43 -37.00
N LEU A 292 6.31 -22.38 -36.08
CA LEU A 292 5.92 -23.76 -36.37
C LEU A 292 4.42 -24.03 -36.13
N GLY A 293 3.64 -23.02 -35.73
CA GLY A 293 2.23 -23.18 -35.40
C GLY A 293 1.96 -24.15 -34.24
N LEU A 294 2.88 -24.25 -33.28
CA LEU A 294 2.75 -25.19 -32.15
C LEU A 294 1.94 -24.57 -31.01
N ASN A 295 0.99 -25.32 -30.48
CA ASN A 295 0.28 -24.91 -29.26
C ASN A 295 1.20 -25.02 -28.03
N ASN A 296 1.45 -23.89 -27.37
CA ASN A 296 2.26 -23.79 -26.16
C ASN A 296 1.43 -23.35 -24.92
N THR A 297 0.20 -23.85 -24.81
CA THR A 297 -0.69 -23.51 -23.68
C THR A 297 -0.46 -24.45 -22.49
N PRO A 298 -0.14 -23.93 -21.28
CA PRO A 298 0.00 -24.73 -20.08
C PRO A 298 -1.36 -25.09 -19.45
N ASN A 299 -1.40 -26.18 -18.68
CA ASN A 299 -2.53 -26.53 -17.83
C ASN A 299 -2.49 -25.80 -16.47
N ALA A 300 -3.53 -25.97 -15.65
CA ALA A 300 -3.66 -25.28 -14.37
C ALA A 300 -2.50 -25.56 -13.39
N GLN A 301 -1.96 -26.79 -13.38
CA GLN A 301 -0.84 -27.16 -12.51
C GLN A 301 0.47 -26.51 -12.99
N GLU A 302 0.71 -26.49 -14.29
CA GLU A 302 1.86 -25.81 -14.89
C GLU A 302 1.80 -24.30 -14.65
N ILE A 303 0.63 -23.68 -14.75
CA ILE A 303 0.43 -22.26 -14.40
C ILE A 303 0.72 -22.02 -12.92
N ALA A 304 0.26 -22.90 -12.02
CA ALA A 304 0.56 -22.80 -10.60
C ALA A 304 2.07 -22.91 -10.32
N ASN A 305 2.78 -23.76 -11.06
CA ASN A 305 4.23 -23.89 -10.97
C ASN A 305 4.96 -22.64 -11.50
N LEU A 306 4.53 -22.10 -12.63
CA LEU A 306 5.05 -20.83 -13.18
C LEU A 306 4.84 -19.68 -12.20
N ARG A 307 3.69 -19.64 -11.51
CA ARG A 307 3.43 -18.65 -10.45
C ARG A 307 4.40 -18.82 -9.30
N ARG A 308 4.67 -20.05 -8.84
CA ARG A 308 5.68 -20.30 -7.80
C ARG A 308 7.07 -19.83 -8.25
N LEU A 309 7.45 -20.08 -9.50
CA LEU A 309 8.73 -19.64 -10.06
C LEU A 309 8.83 -18.11 -10.09
N ALA A 310 7.77 -17.46 -10.57
CA ALA A 310 7.67 -16.00 -10.61
C ALA A 310 7.77 -15.41 -9.20
N CYS A 311 6.99 -15.92 -8.25
CA CYS A 311 6.90 -15.37 -6.90
C CYS A 311 8.13 -15.63 -6.03
N ASN A 312 8.73 -16.81 -6.12
CA ASN A 312 9.77 -17.23 -5.19
C ASN A 312 11.19 -16.94 -5.69
N LEU A 313 11.36 -16.70 -7.00
CA LEU A 313 12.68 -16.53 -7.60
C LEU A 313 12.74 -15.30 -8.52
N LEU A 314 11.91 -15.24 -9.57
CA LEU A 314 12.06 -14.19 -10.59
C LEU A 314 11.69 -12.79 -10.08
N GLN A 315 10.61 -12.66 -9.30
CA GLN A 315 10.17 -11.40 -8.76
C GLN A 315 11.17 -10.82 -7.74
N PRO A 316 11.65 -11.57 -6.74
CA PRO A 316 12.73 -11.12 -5.86
C PRO A 316 14.01 -10.74 -6.61
N ALA A 317 14.40 -11.52 -7.63
CA ALA A 317 15.58 -11.22 -8.43
C ALA A 317 15.41 -9.92 -9.23
N ARG A 318 14.23 -9.69 -9.83
CA ARG A 318 13.91 -8.45 -10.53
C ARG A 318 13.92 -7.25 -9.59
N ASP A 319 13.36 -7.39 -8.39
CA ASP A 319 13.33 -6.32 -7.39
C ASP A 319 14.75 -5.92 -6.96
N ALA A 320 15.69 -6.87 -6.92
CA ALA A 320 17.07 -6.63 -6.51
C ALA A 320 18.01 -6.19 -7.64
N LEU A 321 17.82 -6.70 -8.87
CA LEU A 321 18.76 -6.56 -9.98
C LEU A 321 18.24 -5.71 -11.14
N GLY A 322 16.97 -5.30 -11.09
CA GLY A 322 16.30 -4.61 -12.18
C GLY A 322 15.67 -5.56 -13.20
N PRO A 323 15.27 -5.05 -14.38
CA PRO A 323 14.49 -5.81 -15.35
C PRO A 323 15.17 -7.11 -15.81
N LEU A 324 14.37 -8.17 -15.90
CA LEU A 324 14.76 -9.49 -16.39
C LEU A 324 13.99 -9.77 -17.69
N ARG A 325 14.69 -10.20 -18.75
CA ARG A 325 14.09 -10.66 -19.99
C ARG A 325 13.97 -12.19 -19.94
N ILE A 326 12.73 -12.69 -20.00
CA ILE A 326 12.47 -14.11 -20.14
C ILE A 326 12.52 -14.49 -21.61
N THR A 327 13.45 -15.37 -22.00
CA THR A 327 13.55 -15.87 -23.38
C THR A 327 12.77 -17.16 -23.59
N SER A 328 12.53 -17.92 -22.52
CA SER A 328 11.70 -19.12 -22.54
C SER A 328 11.22 -19.46 -21.12
N GLY A 329 9.92 -19.66 -20.94
CA GLY A 329 9.33 -20.19 -19.72
C GLY A 329 8.81 -21.62 -19.93
N PHE A 330 7.49 -21.80 -20.01
CA PHE A 330 6.87 -23.09 -20.27
C PHE A 330 7.11 -23.59 -21.70
N ARG A 331 7.32 -24.90 -21.84
CA ARG A 331 7.42 -25.58 -23.15
C ARG A 331 6.52 -26.80 -23.19
N SER A 332 5.53 -26.81 -24.08
CA SER A 332 4.74 -28.00 -24.38
C SER A 332 5.63 -29.12 -24.92
N THR A 333 5.17 -30.38 -24.86
CA THR A 333 5.94 -31.53 -25.37
C THR A 333 6.41 -31.33 -26.82
N ALA A 334 5.55 -30.77 -27.67
CA ALA A 334 5.86 -30.51 -29.07
C ALA A 334 6.93 -29.41 -29.21
N LEU A 335 6.78 -28.29 -28.49
CA LEU A 335 7.75 -27.21 -28.51
C LEU A 335 9.11 -27.67 -27.96
N ASN A 336 9.11 -28.35 -26.81
CA ASN A 336 10.35 -28.84 -26.19
C ASN A 336 11.13 -29.74 -27.15
N ARG A 337 10.46 -30.66 -27.86
CA ARG A 337 11.10 -31.49 -28.89
C ARG A 337 11.63 -30.65 -30.05
N ALA A 338 10.87 -29.66 -30.53
CA ALA A 338 11.24 -28.81 -31.65
C ALA A 338 12.50 -27.95 -31.36
N VAL A 339 12.74 -27.58 -30.10
CA VAL A 339 13.95 -26.85 -29.68
C VAL A 339 15.08 -27.76 -29.19
N GLY A 340 14.95 -29.09 -29.36
CA GLY A 340 15.97 -30.06 -28.94
C GLY A 340 16.08 -30.26 -27.42
N GLY A 341 15.04 -29.89 -26.67
CA GLY A 341 14.99 -30.07 -25.22
C GLY A 341 14.85 -31.52 -24.79
N VAL A 342 15.37 -31.85 -23.60
CA VAL A 342 15.28 -33.19 -23.02
C VAL A 342 13.86 -33.53 -22.57
N PRO A 343 13.43 -34.81 -22.62
CA PRO A 343 12.06 -35.19 -22.28
C PRO A 343 11.64 -34.83 -20.86
N ASN A 344 12.54 -34.82 -19.89
CA ASN A 344 12.26 -34.51 -18.48
C ASN A 344 12.62 -33.06 -18.11
N SER A 345 12.68 -32.14 -19.07
CA SER A 345 13.00 -30.73 -18.81
C SER A 345 11.98 -30.06 -17.89
N ASP A 346 12.46 -29.28 -16.92
CA ASP A 346 11.63 -28.51 -15.99
C ASP A 346 10.75 -27.45 -16.68
N HIS A 347 11.13 -26.99 -17.88
CA HIS A 347 10.28 -26.12 -18.70
C HIS A 347 8.94 -26.77 -19.04
N ARG A 348 8.90 -28.10 -19.20
CA ARG A 348 7.66 -28.84 -19.51
C ARG A 348 6.66 -28.86 -18.38
N PHE A 349 7.10 -28.58 -17.15
CA PHE A 349 6.28 -28.66 -15.95
C PHE A 349 6.03 -27.26 -15.35
N GLY A 350 6.46 -26.20 -16.04
CA GLY A 350 6.35 -24.83 -15.55
C GLY A 350 7.29 -24.50 -14.38
N TYR A 351 8.33 -25.29 -14.16
CA TYR A 351 9.27 -25.08 -13.06
C TYR A 351 10.50 -24.24 -13.43
N ALA A 352 10.72 -23.96 -14.72
CA ALA A 352 11.94 -23.30 -15.19
C ALA A 352 11.70 -22.10 -16.11
N ALA A 353 12.70 -21.23 -16.16
CA ALA A 353 12.81 -20.12 -17.09
C ALA A 353 14.27 -19.91 -17.52
N ASP A 354 14.43 -19.47 -18.76
CA ASP A 354 15.69 -18.96 -19.29
C ASP A 354 15.68 -17.43 -19.23
N VAL A 355 16.68 -16.88 -18.54
CA VAL A 355 16.68 -15.49 -18.10
C VAL A 355 17.92 -14.76 -18.61
N ILE A 356 17.69 -13.55 -19.11
CA ILE A 356 18.73 -12.58 -19.45
C ILE A 356 18.44 -11.29 -18.68
N PRO A 357 19.23 -10.95 -17.64
CA PRO A 357 19.12 -9.65 -16.97
C PRO A 357 19.46 -8.51 -17.93
N VAL A 358 18.78 -7.36 -17.77
CA VAL A 358 18.98 -6.19 -18.64
C VAL A 358 20.09 -5.29 -18.11
N ASN A 359 20.11 -5.03 -16.80
CA ASN A 359 20.99 -4.03 -16.19
C ASN A 359 22.29 -4.62 -15.61
N VAL A 360 22.32 -5.94 -15.40
CA VAL A 360 23.47 -6.66 -14.82
C VAL A 360 23.87 -7.81 -15.74
N GLY A 361 25.09 -8.35 -15.56
CA GLY A 361 25.54 -9.52 -16.31
C GLY A 361 24.81 -10.80 -15.92
N THR A 362 24.72 -11.76 -16.84
CA THR A 362 24.10 -13.08 -16.62
C THR A 362 24.74 -13.85 -15.45
N ARG A 363 26.06 -13.80 -15.30
CA ARG A 363 26.75 -14.40 -14.15
C ARG A 363 26.31 -13.77 -12.81
N ALA A 364 26.20 -12.45 -12.75
CA ALA A 364 25.79 -11.75 -11.53
C ALA A 364 24.37 -12.13 -11.09
N PHE A 365 23.47 -12.35 -12.04
CA PHE A 365 22.14 -12.91 -11.76
C PHE A 365 22.22 -14.32 -11.18
N ALA A 366 23.00 -15.22 -11.78
CA ALA A 366 23.16 -16.59 -11.27
C ALA A 366 23.71 -16.60 -9.84
N GLU A 367 24.74 -15.80 -9.57
CA GLU A 367 25.33 -15.63 -8.24
C GLU A 367 24.33 -15.04 -7.23
N TRP A 368 23.49 -14.09 -7.64
CA TRP A 368 22.43 -13.55 -6.79
C TRP A 368 21.42 -14.63 -6.42
N VAL A 369 20.99 -15.46 -7.37
CA VAL A 369 20.04 -16.56 -7.12
C VAL A 369 20.62 -17.55 -6.10
N VAL A 370 21.90 -17.93 -6.25
CA VAL A 370 22.59 -18.83 -5.30
C VAL A 370 22.55 -18.29 -3.87
N ARG A 371 22.75 -16.97 -3.70
CA ARG A 371 22.82 -16.34 -2.37
C ARG A 371 21.46 -16.02 -1.75
N ASN A 372 20.44 -15.75 -2.56
CA ASN A 372 19.22 -15.09 -2.09
C ASN A 372 17.92 -15.85 -2.36
N ALA A 373 17.94 -16.92 -3.16
CA ALA A 373 16.73 -17.64 -3.56
C ALA A 373 16.85 -19.16 -3.35
N GLN A 374 15.69 -19.80 -3.17
CA GLN A 374 15.60 -21.25 -3.30
C GLN A 374 15.54 -21.61 -4.80
N PHE A 375 16.34 -22.59 -5.21
CA PHE A 375 16.43 -23.07 -6.58
C PHE A 375 16.68 -24.58 -6.57
N ASP A 376 16.30 -25.25 -7.66
CA ASP A 376 16.60 -26.65 -7.93
C ASP A 376 17.82 -26.78 -8.85
N GLN A 377 17.81 -26.11 -9.99
CA GLN A 377 18.96 -26.03 -10.89
C GLN A 377 19.24 -24.59 -11.35
N ILE A 378 20.53 -24.29 -11.51
CA ILE A 378 21.04 -23.15 -12.26
C ILE A 378 21.96 -23.70 -13.34
N ILE A 379 21.72 -23.36 -14.60
CA ILE A 379 22.59 -23.75 -15.71
C ILE A 379 23.06 -22.50 -16.44
N LEU A 380 24.38 -22.32 -16.50
CA LEU A 380 25.02 -21.33 -17.34
C LEU A 380 25.06 -21.89 -18.76
N GLU A 381 24.12 -21.46 -19.61
CA GLU A 381 23.94 -22.02 -20.95
C GLU A 381 24.64 -21.16 -22.01
N PHE A 382 25.60 -21.79 -22.69
CA PHE A 382 26.39 -21.24 -23.79
C PHE A 382 27.15 -19.95 -23.42
N GLY A 383 27.88 -19.36 -24.36
CA GLY A 383 28.78 -18.24 -24.09
C GLY A 383 29.99 -18.61 -23.22
N THR A 384 30.47 -17.66 -22.41
CA THR A 384 31.63 -17.87 -21.51
C THR A 384 31.17 -18.03 -20.06
N LEU A 385 32.06 -18.48 -19.16
CA LEU A 385 31.73 -18.58 -17.72
C LEU A 385 31.45 -17.23 -17.07
N GLN A 386 32.03 -16.16 -17.62
CA GLN A 386 31.88 -14.79 -17.14
C GLN A 386 30.70 -14.10 -17.80
N ASN A 387 30.38 -14.47 -19.04
CA ASN A 387 29.24 -13.95 -19.79
C ASN A 387 28.48 -15.09 -20.48
N PRO A 388 27.72 -15.90 -19.72
CA PRO A 388 26.79 -16.88 -20.29
C PRO A 388 25.78 -16.20 -21.21
N SER A 389 25.31 -16.91 -22.24
CA SER A 389 24.32 -16.34 -23.18
C SER A 389 22.97 -16.10 -22.51
N TRP A 390 22.56 -17.04 -21.64
CA TRP A 390 21.45 -16.90 -20.70
C TRP A 390 21.69 -17.80 -19.48
N ILE A 391 20.88 -17.61 -18.46
CA ILE A 391 20.86 -18.47 -17.27
C ILE A 391 19.53 -19.22 -17.23
N HIS A 392 19.61 -20.55 -17.29
CA HIS A 392 18.49 -21.41 -16.93
C HIS A 392 18.36 -21.43 -15.41
N VAL A 393 17.15 -21.21 -14.89
CA VAL A 393 16.82 -21.38 -13.47
C VAL A 393 15.58 -22.23 -13.31
N SER A 394 15.57 -23.11 -12.31
CA SER A 394 14.39 -23.90 -11.96
C SER A 394 14.13 -23.95 -10.46
N ILE A 395 12.88 -24.24 -10.09
CA ILE A 395 12.42 -24.41 -8.70
C ILE A 395 11.71 -25.76 -8.49
N ASN A 396 12.10 -26.80 -9.23
CA ASN A 396 11.47 -28.11 -9.12
C ASN A 396 11.52 -28.60 -7.66
N PRO A 397 10.41 -29.11 -7.09
CA PRO A 397 10.37 -29.62 -5.71
C PRO A 397 11.39 -30.70 -5.37
N ASN A 398 11.95 -31.38 -6.38
CA ASN A 398 13.07 -32.31 -6.21
C ASN A 398 14.32 -31.66 -5.58
N ASN A 399 14.47 -30.34 -5.72
CA ASN A 399 15.44 -29.49 -5.02
C ASN A 399 16.88 -30.07 -5.04
N ARG A 400 17.37 -30.40 -6.24
CA ARG A 400 18.68 -31.01 -6.51
C ARG A 400 19.85 -30.10 -6.14
N ARG A 401 19.62 -28.78 -6.04
CA ARG A 401 20.61 -27.74 -5.71
C ARG A 401 21.84 -27.76 -6.63
N GLN A 402 21.63 -28.02 -7.92
CA GLN A 402 22.74 -28.15 -8.88
C GLN A 402 23.09 -26.83 -9.54
N ILE A 403 24.38 -26.62 -9.72
CA ILE A 403 24.93 -25.52 -10.51
C ILE A 403 25.75 -26.14 -11.65
N LEU A 404 25.31 -25.92 -12.87
CA LEU A 404 25.82 -26.58 -14.06
C LEU A 404 26.28 -25.55 -15.10
N ARG A 405 27.10 -26.01 -16.04
CA ARG A 405 27.42 -25.31 -17.28
C ARG A 405 27.02 -26.18 -18.45
N ALA A 406 26.35 -25.61 -19.43
CA ALA A 406 26.12 -26.21 -20.74
C ALA A 406 26.97 -25.47 -21.79
N ASP A 407 27.76 -26.21 -22.56
CA ASP A 407 28.50 -25.72 -23.71
C ASP A 407 28.49 -26.78 -24.83
N PRO A 408 29.10 -26.55 -26.01
CA PRO A 408 29.10 -27.54 -27.10
C PRO A 408 29.67 -28.92 -26.73
N ASN A 409 30.45 -29.03 -25.65
CA ASN A 409 31.02 -30.29 -25.18
C ASN A 409 30.12 -31.03 -24.17
N GLY A 410 28.96 -30.45 -23.83
CA GLY A 410 27.95 -31.04 -22.95
C GLY A 410 27.74 -30.28 -21.64
N ILE A 411 27.07 -30.94 -20.70
CA ILE A 411 26.69 -30.38 -19.40
C ILE A 411 27.59 -30.94 -18.31
N ARG A 412 28.14 -30.05 -17.46
CA ARG A 412 28.96 -30.46 -16.30
C ARG A 412 28.70 -29.60 -15.07
N PRO A 413 28.92 -30.12 -13.84
CA PRO A 413 28.86 -29.33 -12.62
C PRO A 413 29.94 -28.24 -12.57
N ILE A 414 29.59 -27.12 -11.94
CA ILE A 414 30.51 -26.01 -11.65
C ILE A 414 30.22 -25.42 -10.27
N THR A 415 31.06 -24.48 -9.83
CA THR A 415 30.84 -23.64 -8.65
C THR A 415 30.72 -22.19 -9.09
N LEU A 416 29.85 -21.42 -8.42
CA LEU A 416 29.65 -19.99 -8.66
C LEU A 416 30.14 -19.14 -7.49
#